data_AF-A0A3C0ETB8-F1
#
_entry.id   AF-A0A3C0ETB8-F1
#
_cell.length_a   1.000
_cell.length_b   1.000
_cell.length_c   1.000
_cell.angle_alpha   90.00
_cell.angle_beta   90.00
_cell.angle_gamma   90.00
#
_symmetry.space_group_name_H-M   'P 1'
#
loop_
_entity.id
_entity.type
_entity.pdbx_description
1 polymer ?
#
loop_
_entity_poly.entity_id
_entity_poly.type
_entity_poly.pdbx_seq_one_letter_code
_entity_poly.pdbx_strand_id
1 'polypeptide(L)'
;MGMKSTPTICLLLVLSLVLPNLTHAADEREQTVNSAIYLIRSAMRISREGREIPLLKSLRQLRDPDLAPLFEELAQSPHPILKIHGILGLAECDPEKKLDLLRIASIEEASIQAQVVSAAMDSNLLSDDEANQLINWPGLDIGVRILVATQQINSGKFDKPQILEEAANSDNLARSGFAILMQARLGQADAMAKLNALHQSDDPMRDRIREMLLRTAMRYNIELIGPWAMQIATEPGVSQSLGLLGLKAAMRFKIAQAQGVWQQKYNSTNELAQKTRLALLVARESTTLAPSLFDVMIAEDNPLLSNLGKAGKAIAANQDISQNVINLVGMERPHPMATAWALMYAQNQASPDDATAILLSLVLSYENASQRSRPSLLNDAITAAETLLNNYPDKAKILLKPIVLNTQTDPLLVRGIVLAMIRSNDKQALELAGELDNISDPTSRQMLLLIKAKHGLALTRNQLHDLALMVRGGGISDDSMRVQAGWAYLKQTHQLGPALTKVLNP
;
A
#
# COMPACT_ATOMS: atom_id res chain seq x y z
N MET A 1 -25.71 77.76 -25.78
CA MET A 1 -25.92 76.32 -26.09
C MET A 1 -24.57 75.70 -26.42
N GLY A 2 -23.97 75.00 -25.46
CA GLY A 2 -22.70 74.29 -25.65
C GLY A 2 -22.81 72.92 -24.98
N MET A 3 -23.15 71.91 -25.77
CA MET A 3 -23.39 70.54 -25.31
C MET A 3 -22.07 69.85 -24.95
N LYS A 4 -22.02 69.35 -23.72
CA LYS A 4 -21.09 68.32 -23.25
C LYS A 4 -21.61 66.96 -23.71
N SER A 5 -20.82 66.19 -24.47
CA SER A 5 -20.98 64.73 -24.52
C SER A 5 -19.71 64.03 -25.00
N THR A 6 -18.87 63.60 -24.07
CA THR A 6 -17.86 62.55 -24.33
C THR A 6 -17.46 61.85 -23.03
N PRO A 7 -18.27 60.87 -22.56
CA PRO A 7 -17.72 59.74 -21.81
C PRO A 7 -18.08 58.36 -22.43
N THR A 8 -19.00 58.30 -23.40
CA THR A 8 -19.55 57.04 -23.91
C THR A 8 -18.61 56.29 -24.86
N ILE A 9 -17.75 57.00 -25.58
CA ILE A 9 -16.83 56.40 -26.58
C ILE A 9 -15.64 55.69 -25.90
N CYS A 10 -15.14 56.21 -24.77
CA CYS A 10 -14.11 55.52 -23.99
C CYS A 10 -14.63 54.22 -23.35
N LEU A 11 -15.90 54.14 -22.98
CA LEU A 11 -16.48 52.94 -22.37
C LEU A 11 -16.57 51.77 -23.38
N LEU A 12 -16.98 52.06 -24.62
CA LEU A 12 -17.10 51.06 -25.70
C LEU A 12 -15.74 50.50 -26.15
N LEU A 13 -14.69 51.34 -26.17
CA LEU A 13 -13.34 50.94 -26.56
C LEU A 13 -12.65 50.08 -25.47
N VAL A 14 -12.92 50.36 -24.19
CA VAL A 14 -12.48 49.51 -23.08
C VAL A 14 -13.23 48.18 -23.07
N LEU A 15 -14.54 48.17 -23.33
CA LEU A 15 -15.32 46.94 -23.49
C LEU A 15 -14.80 46.07 -24.64
N SER A 16 -14.47 46.63 -25.81
CA SER A 16 -13.96 45.85 -26.95
C SER A 16 -12.58 45.23 -26.74
N LEU A 17 -11.76 45.76 -25.83
CA LEU A 17 -10.44 45.22 -25.49
C LEU A 17 -10.51 44.15 -24.38
N VAL A 18 -11.57 44.17 -23.55
CA VAL A 18 -11.76 43.21 -22.45
C VAL A 18 -12.60 41.99 -22.88
N LEU A 19 -13.56 42.17 -23.79
CA LEU A 19 -14.43 41.11 -24.31
C LEU A 19 -13.70 39.87 -24.89
N PRO A 20 -12.67 40.00 -25.76
CA PRO A 20 -12.00 38.82 -26.32
C PRO A 20 -11.21 38.01 -25.28
N ASN A 21 -10.71 38.66 -24.22
CA ASN A 21 -10.03 37.96 -23.13
C ASN A 21 -11.02 37.21 -22.22
N LEU A 22 -12.24 37.72 -22.07
CA LEU A 22 -13.31 37.06 -21.30
C LEU A 22 -13.85 35.82 -22.03
N THR A 23 -14.00 35.87 -23.35
CA THR A 23 -14.44 34.71 -24.14
C THR A 23 -13.39 33.60 -24.14
N HIS A 24 -12.10 33.94 -24.31
CA HIS A 24 -11.03 32.95 -24.27
C HIS A 24 -10.90 32.26 -22.89
N ALA A 25 -11.01 33.04 -21.81
CA ALA A 25 -10.98 32.49 -20.45
C ALA A 25 -12.21 31.61 -20.12
N ALA A 26 -13.38 31.93 -20.68
CA ALA A 26 -14.59 31.12 -20.54
C ALA A 26 -14.46 29.78 -21.29
N ASP A 27 -13.97 29.80 -22.53
CA ASP A 27 -13.73 28.60 -23.35
C ASP A 27 -12.69 27.67 -22.69
N GLU A 28 -11.60 28.25 -22.17
CA GLU A 28 -10.57 27.49 -21.45
C GLU A 28 -11.11 26.82 -20.19
N ARG A 29 -11.94 27.53 -19.41
CA ARG A 29 -12.56 26.97 -18.20
C ARG A 29 -13.50 25.83 -18.57
N GLU A 30 -14.33 26.01 -19.59
CA GLU A 30 -15.25 24.98 -20.06
C GLU A 30 -14.49 23.73 -20.54
N GLN A 31 -13.42 23.92 -21.32
CA GLN A 31 -12.56 22.82 -21.77
C GLN A 31 -11.94 22.05 -20.59
N THR A 32 -11.47 22.77 -19.56
CA THR A 32 -10.91 22.13 -18.35
C THR A 32 -11.97 21.36 -17.57
N VAL A 33 -13.17 21.92 -17.40
CA VAL A 33 -14.30 21.23 -16.76
C VAL A 33 -14.67 19.96 -17.54
N ASN A 34 -14.76 20.03 -18.87
CA ASN A 34 -15.04 18.88 -19.72
C ASN A 34 -13.93 17.82 -19.64
N SER A 35 -12.67 18.23 -19.51
CA SER A 35 -11.53 17.31 -19.31
C SER A 35 -11.59 16.61 -17.95
N ALA A 36 -11.96 17.32 -16.89
CA ALA A 36 -12.18 16.73 -15.56
C ALA A 36 -13.32 15.70 -15.59
N ILE A 37 -14.46 16.06 -16.21
CA ILE A 37 -15.60 15.16 -16.41
C ILE A 37 -15.18 13.90 -17.18
N TYR A 38 -14.39 14.05 -18.25
CA TYR A 38 -13.89 12.93 -19.02
C TYR A 38 -13.03 11.97 -18.17
N LEU A 39 -12.11 12.51 -17.36
CA LEU A 39 -11.24 11.70 -16.48
C LEU A 39 -12.08 10.93 -15.44
N ILE A 40 -13.05 11.59 -14.83
CA ILE A 40 -13.95 10.98 -13.84
C ILE A 40 -14.81 9.88 -14.50
N ARG A 41 -15.42 10.16 -15.66
CA ARG A 41 -16.17 9.14 -16.44
C ARG A 41 -15.27 7.98 -16.85
N SER A 42 -14.00 8.21 -17.14
CA SER A 42 -13.04 7.15 -17.49
C SER A 42 -12.76 6.23 -16.30
N ALA A 43 -12.78 6.75 -15.08
CA ALA A 43 -12.66 5.94 -13.86
C ALA A 43 -13.89 5.04 -13.62
N MET A 44 -15.05 5.39 -14.16
CA MET A 44 -16.30 4.65 -13.95
C MET A 44 -16.61 3.62 -15.04
N ARG A 45 -15.73 3.44 -16.04
CA ARG A 45 -15.97 2.55 -17.18
C ARG A 45 -14.93 1.45 -17.22
N ILE A 46 -15.39 0.20 -17.35
CA ILE A 46 -14.50 -0.94 -17.56
C ILE A 46 -13.71 -0.73 -18.85
N SER A 47 -12.39 -0.85 -18.75
CA SER A 47 -11.48 -0.81 -19.89
C SER A 47 -10.79 -2.16 -20.06
N ARG A 48 -10.44 -2.52 -21.30
CA ARG A 48 -9.69 -3.76 -21.59
C ARG A 48 -8.31 -3.78 -20.92
N GLU A 49 -7.75 -2.60 -20.65
CA GLU A 49 -6.44 -2.40 -20.06
C GLU A 49 -6.49 -2.22 -18.53
N GLY A 50 -7.69 -2.20 -17.93
CA GLY A 50 -7.87 -2.00 -16.49
C GLY A 50 -7.54 -0.58 -16.02
N ARG A 51 -7.64 0.42 -16.92
CA ARG A 51 -7.31 1.83 -16.64
C ARG A 51 -8.16 2.42 -15.52
N GLU A 52 -9.37 1.92 -15.31
CA GLU A 52 -10.28 2.35 -14.25
C GLU A 52 -9.73 2.09 -12.85
N ILE A 53 -8.98 1.00 -12.64
CA ILE A 53 -8.49 0.59 -11.32
C ILE A 53 -7.58 1.64 -10.68
N PRO A 54 -6.48 2.10 -11.33
CA PRO A 54 -5.63 3.15 -10.75
C PRO A 54 -6.37 4.48 -10.58
N LEU A 55 -7.32 4.84 -11.46
CA LEU A 55 -8.11 6.06 -11.34
C LEU A 55 -9.05 6.01 -10.13
N LEU A 56 -9.75 4.88 -9.93
CA LEU A 56 -10.63 4.67 -8.78
C LEU A 56 -9.86 4.66 -7.47
N LYS A 57 -8.68 4.01 -7.43
CA LYS A 57 -7.79 4.08 -6.26
C LYS A 57 -7.37 5.52 -5.97
N SER A 58 -7.11 6.31 -7.00
CA SER A 58 -6.68 7.71 -6.87
C SER A 58 -7.79 8.63 -6.36
N LEU A 59 -9.03 8.42 -6.81
CA LEU A 59 -10.20 9.14 -6.27
C LEU A 59 -10.45 8.74 -4.82
N ARG A 60 -10.43 7.44 -4.52
CA ARG A 60 -10.57 6.89 -3.16
C ARG A 60 -9.55 7.45 -2.17
N GLN A 61 -8.30 7.61 -2.62
CA GLN A 61 -7.22 8.22 -1.83
C GLN A 61 -7.53 9.65 -1.40
N LEU A 62 -8.39 10.40 -2.09
CA LEU A 62 -8.77 11.75 -1.66
C LEU A 62 -9.58 11.76 -0.37
N ARG A 63 -10.32 10.68 -0.07
CA ARG A 63 -11.21 10.56 1.11
C ARG A 63 -12.13 11.77 1.28
N ASP A 64 -12.60 12.30 0.16
CA ASP A 64 -13.41 13.51 0.11
C ASP A 64 -14.90 13.14 0.17
N PRO A 65 -15.66 13.53 1.20
CA PRO A 65 -17.08 13.20 1.33
C PRO A 65 -17.92 13.57 0.11
N ASP A 66 -17.50 14.60 -0.64
CA ASP A 66 -18.18 15.03 -1.86
C ASP A 66 -18.11 13.99 -3.00
N LEU A 67 -17.23 12.98 -2.91
CA LEU A 67 -17.17 11.85 -3.85
C LEU A 67 -18.27 10.80 -3.62
N ALA A 68 -18.99 10.85 -2.50
CA ALA A 68 -19.97 9.82 -2.14
C ALA A 68 -21.02 9.55 -3.24
N PRO A 69 -21.59 10.54 -3.96
CA PRO A 69 -22.54 10.28 -5.04
C PRO A 69 -21.96 9.42 -6.18
N LEU A 70 -20.67 9.59 -6.47
CA LEU A 70 -19.98 8.78 -7.49
C LEU A 70 -19.77 7.35 -7.01
N PHE A 71 -19.38 7.17 -5.75
CA PHE A 71 -19.18 5.84 -5.19
C PHE A 71 -20.49 5.08 -4.95
N GLU A 72 -21.61 5.79 -4.70
CA GLU A 72 -22.95 5.20 -4.68
C GLU A 72 -23.33 4.58 -6.02
N GLU A 73 -23.13 5.32 -7.12
CA GLU A 73 -23.38 4.81 -8.48
C GLU A 73 -22.53 3.57 -8.78
N LEU A 74 -21.24 3.61 -8.42
CA LEU A 74 -20.34 2.47 -8.60
C LEU A 74 -20.75 1.26 -7.77
N ALA A 75 -21.21 1.46 -6.53
CA ALA A 75 -21.65 0.39 -5.64
C ALA A 75 -22.89 -0.36 -6.18
N GLN A 76 -23.69 0.30 -7.03
CA GLN A 76 -24.84 -0.31 -7.71
C GLN A 76 -24.46 -0.98 -9.04
N SER A 77 -23.22 -0.81 -9.52
CA SER A 77 -22.77 -1.37 -10.79
C SER A 77 -22.91 -2.89 -10.82
N PRO A 78 -23.35 -3.49 -11.95
CA PRO A 78 -23.31 -4.94 -12.11
C PRO A 78 -21.88 -5.49 -12.23
N HIS A 79 -20.89 -4.63 -12.51
CA HIS A 79 -19.50 -5.05 -12.64
C HIS A 79 -18.82 -5.21 -11.27
N PRO A 80 -18.27 -6.40 -10.94
CA PRO A 80 -17.71 -6.67 -9.61
C PRO A 80 -16.64 -5.68 -9.17
N ILE A 81 -15.71 -5.33 -10.05
CA ILE A 81 -14.59 -4.41 -9.74
C ILE A 81 -15.14 -3.03 -9.38
N LEU A 82 -16.07 -2.49 -10.18
CA LEU A 82 -16.68 -1.18 -9.91
C LEU A 82 -17.47 -1.21 -8.60
N LYS A 83 -18.27 -2.26 -8.38
CA LYS A 83 -19.04 -2.47 -7.14
C LYS A 83 -18.13 -2.46 -5.90
N ILE A 84 -17.04 -3.24 -5.92
CA ILE A 84 -16.07 -3.30 -4.82
C ILE A 84 -15.47 -1.91 -4.57
N HIS A 85 -15.02 -1.21 -5.62
CA HIS A 85 -14.45 0.12 -5.46
C HIS A 85 -15.46 1.17 -5.00
N GLY A 86 -16.73 1.07 -5.40
CA GLY A 86 -17.82 1.91 -4.92
C GLY A 86 -18.06 1.72 -3.42
N ILE A 87 -18.23 0.48 -2.97
CA ILE A 87 -18.47 0.17 -1.56
C ILE A 87 -17.29 0.62 -0.67
N LEU A 88 -16.06 0.33 -1.08
CA LEU A 88 -14.87 0.76 -0.33
C LEU A 88 -14.70 2.28 -0.35
N GLY A 89 -15.01 2.94 -1.47
CA GLY A 89 -14.93 4.39 -1.59
C GLY A 89 -15.96 5.11 -0.70
N LEU A 90 -17.19 4.57 -0.57
CA LEU A 90 -18.17 5.07 0.38
C LEU A 90 -17.65 5.00 1.82
N ALA A 91 -17.12 3.85 2.22
CA ALA A 91 -16.55 3.67 3.54
C ALA A 91 -15.36 4.60 3.81
N GLU A 92 -14.52 4.88 2.81
CA GLU A 92 -13.39 5.81 2.95
C GLU A 92 -13.78 7.29 2.99
N CYS A 93 -14.94 7.64 2.42
CA CYS A 93 -15.51 8.99 2.46
C CYS A 93 -16.30 9.23 3.76
N ASP A 94 -16.73 8.18 4.44
CA ASP A 94 -17.42 8.26 5.71
C ASP A 94 -16.47 8.82 6.82
N PRO A 95 -16.87 9.85 7.58
CA PRO A 95 -16.06 10.38 8.69
C PRO A 95 -15.69 9.33 9.74
N GLU A 96 -16.55 8.35 9.99
CA GLU A 96 -16.32 7.22 10.90
C GLU A 96 -15.49 6.11 10.26
N LYS A 97 -15.27 6.15 8.95
CA LYS A 97 -14.53 5.18 8.14
C LYS A 97 -15.06 3.76 8.25
N LYS A 98 -16.39 3.63 8.15
CA LYS A 98 -17.13 2.40 8.42
C LYS A 98 -17.73 1.80 7.16
N LEU A 99 -17.84 0.48 7.18
CA LEU A 99 -18.44 -0.29 6.10
C LEU A 99 -19.95 -0.41 6.31
N ASP A 100 -20.74 -0.07 5.29
CA ASP A 100 -22.18 -0.30 5.30
C ASP A 100 -22.50 -1.79 5.18
N LEU A 101 -22.75 -2.44 6.32
CA LEU A 101 -23.00 -3.89 6.39
C LEU A 101 -24.29 -4.32 5.68
N LEU A 102 -25.31 -3.46 5.62
CA LEU A 102 -26.55 -3.76 4.89
C LEU A 102 -26.25 -3.94 3.40
N ARG A 103 -25.37 -3.09 2.88
CA ARG A 103 -24.90 -3.18 1.49
C ARG A 103 -24.10 -4.45 1.24
N ILE A 104 -23.23 -4.84 2.15
CA ILE A 104 -22.48 -6.11 2.07
C ILE A 104 -23.42 -7.30 2.01
N ALA A 105 -24.46 -7.30 2.83
CA ALA A 105 -25.43 -8.38 2.87
C ALA A 105 -26.32 -8.47 1.63
N SER A 106 -26.52 -7.35 0.92
CA SER A 106 -27.25 -7.33 -0.34
C SER A 106 -26.47 -7.92 -1.52
N ILE A 107 -25.18 -8.25 -1.35
CA ILE A 107 -24.34 -8.87 -2.38
C ILE A 107 -24.69 -10.35 -2.50
N GLU A 108 -25.36 -10.73 -3.58
CA GLU A 108 -25.75 -12.12 -3.85
C GLU A 108 -24.56 -13.06 -4.09
N GLU A 109 -23.51 -12.58 -4.75
CA GLU A 109 -22.34 -13.39 -5.07
C GLU A 109 -21.34 -13.42 -3.90
N ALA A 110 -21.26 -14.59 -3.23
CA ALA A 110 -20.36 -14.81 -2.10
C ALA A 110 -18.89 -14.47 -2.40
N SER A 111 -18.44 -14.66 -3.65
CA SER A 111 -17.06 -14.35 -4.06
C SER A 111 -16.77 -12.84 -4.00
N ILE A 112 -17.74 -12.00 -4.38
CA ILE A 112 -17.64 -10.54 -4.33
C ILE A 112 -17.74 -10.09 -2.88
N GLN A 113 -18.69 -10.66 -2.13
CA GLN A 113 -18.87 -10.36 -0.72
C GLN A 113 -17.57 -10.62 0.08
N ALA A 114 -16.91 -11.75 -0.17
CA ALA A 114 -15.61 -12.09 0.40
C ALA A 114 -14.51 -11.09 0.03
N GLN A 115 -14.45 -10.66 -1.23
CA GLN A 115 -13.48 -9.68 -1.70
C GLN A 115 -13.68 -8.31 -1.04
N VAL A 116 -14.92 -7.84 -0.90
CA VAL A 116 -15.21 -6.57 -0.23
C VAL A 116 -14.84 -6.65 1.24
N VAL A 117 -15.26 -7.69 1.96
CA VAL A 117 -14.93 -7.86 3.39
C VAL A 117 -13.42 -7.96 3.59
N SER A 118 -12.72 -8.76 2.79
CA SER A 118 -11.25 -8.86 2.87
C SER A 118 -10.57 -7.52 2.60
N ALA A 119 -10.99 -6.79 1.58
CA ALA A 119 -10.40 -5.48 1.25
C ALA A 119 -10.71 -4.42 2.32
N ALA A 120 -11.90 -4.46 2.93
CA ALA A 120 -12.28 -3.60 4.04
C ALA A 120 -11.43 -3.89 5.29
N MET A 121 -11.20 -5.17 5.60
CA MET A 121 -10.30 -5.59 6.68
C MET A 121 -8.86 -5.11 6.44
N ASP A 122 -8.32 -5.32 5.23
CA ASP A 122 -6.96 -4.87 4.88
C ASP A 122 -6.82 -3.33 4.91
N SER A 123 -7.94 -2.61 4.74
CA SER A 123 -7.99 -1.14 4.78
C SER A 123 -8.39 -0.57 6.15
N ASN A 124 -8.57 -1.43 7.17
CA ASN A 124 -9.08 -1.07 8.51
C ASN A 124 -10.43 -0.32 8.48
N LEU A 125 -11.33 -0.70 7.58
CA LEU A 125 -12.69 -0.13 7.42
C LEU A 125 -13.78 -0.96 8.14
N LEU A 126 -13.37 -1.98 8.91
CA LEU A 126 -14.28 -2.86 9.65
C LEU A 126 -13.92 -2.83 11.14
N SER A 127 -14.78 -2.22 11.94
CA SER A 127 -14.67 -2.19 13.40
C SER A 127 -14.99 -3.55 14.04
N ASP A 128 -14.63 -3.71 15.32
CA ASP A 128 -14.92 -4.95 16.04
C ASP A 128 -16.42 -5.23 16.19
N ASP A 129 -17.24 -4.18 16.34
CA ASP A 129 -18.70 -4.31 16.46
C ASP A 129 -19.31 -4.75 15.12
N GLU A 130 -18.82 -4.21 14.02
CA GLU A 130 -19.26 -4.61 12.68
C GLU A 130 -18.81 -6.03 12.34
N ALA A 131 -17.60 -6.42 12.73
CA ALA A 131 -17.13 -7.80 12.64
C ALA A 131 -18.06 -8.74 13.45
N ASN A 132 -18.48 -8.34 14.66
CA ASN A 132 -19.44 -9.09 15.47
C ASN A 132 -20.82 -9.21 14.82
N GLN A 133 -21.28 -8.22 14.06
CA GLN A 133 -22.52 -8.31 13.31
C GLN A 133 -22.38 -9.24 12.10
N LEU A 134 -21.31 -9.07 11.32
CA LEU A 134 -21.05 -9.88 10.12
C LEU A 134 -20.94 -11.37 10.46
N ILE A 135 -20.20 -11.74 11.51
CA ILE A 135 -20.01 -13.15 11.85
C ILE A 135 -21.33 -13.86 12.21
N ASN A 136 -22.33 -13.10 12.69
CA ASN A 136 -23.66 -13.59 13.05
C ASN A 136 -24.66 -13.53 11.89
N TRP A 137 -24.26 -12.98 10.74
CA TRP A 137 -25.19 -12.68 9.66
C TRP A 137 -25.75 -13.96 9.03
N PRO A 138 -27.08 -14.20 9.05
CA PRO A 138 -27.68 -15.40 8.46
C PRO A 138 -27.42 -15.51 6.96
N GLY A 139 -26.90 -16.65 6.49
CA GLY A 139 -26.63 -16.89 5.07
C GLY A 139 -25.30 -16.33 4.55
N LEU A 140 -24.52 -15.64 5.38
CA LEU A 140 -23.15 -15.27 5.02
C LEU A 140 -22.30 -16.52 4.75
N ASP A 141 -21.60 -16.56 3.61
CA ASP A 141 -20.73 -17.70 3.26
C ASP A 141 -19.73 -17.99 4.38
N ILE A 142 -19.60 -19.27 4.72
CA ILE A 142 -18.74 -19.73 5.80
C ILE A 142 -17.28 -19.30 5.58
N GLY A 143 -16.81 -19.18 4.33
CA GLY A 143 -15.49 -18.64 4.01
C GLY A 143 -15.30 -17.21 4.53
N VAL A 144 -16.30 -16.35 4.34
CA VAL A 144 -16.29 -14.97 4.86
C VAL A 144 -16.34 -14.96 6.37
N ARG A 145 -17.19 -15.80 6.98
CA ARG A 145 -17.26 -15.92 8.45
C ARG A 145 -15.93 -16.29 9.07
N ILE A 146 -15.12 -17.14 8.42
CA ILE A 146 -13.78 -17.50 8.95
C ILE A 146 -12.80 -16.32 8.83
N LEU A 147 -12.89 -15.49 7.79
CA LEU A 147 -12.08 -14.27 7.70
C LEU A 147 -12.38 -13.32 8.86
N VAL A 148 -13.67 -13.09 9.14
CA VAL A 148 -14.12 -12.28 10.27
C VAL A 148 -13.71 -12.92 11.60
N ALA A 149 -13.88 -14.24 11.77
CA ALA A 149 -13.42 -14.97 12.94
C ALA A 149 -11.93 -14.77 13.19
N THR A 150 -11.12 -14.78 12.12
CA THR A 150 -9.66 -14.57 12.22
C THR A 150 -9.32 -13.20 12.83
N GLN A 151 -10.03 -12.14 12.43
CA GLN A 151 -9.88 -10.82 13.05
C GLN A 151 -10.27 -10.83 14.52
N GLN A 152 -11.40 -11.45 14.87
CA GLN A 152 -11.85 -11.53 16.26
C GLN A 152 -10.92 -12.36 17.14
N ILE A 153 -10.31 -13.41 16.60
CA ILE A 153 -9.29 -14.20 17.31
C ILE A 153 -8.05 -13.33 17.56
N ASN A 154 -7.64 -12.48 16.60
CA ASN A 154 -6.55 -11.53 16.78
C ASN A 154 -6.83 -10.48 17.86
N SER A 155 -8.07 -10.00 17.96
CA SER A 155 -8.46 -9.02 18.98
C SER A 155 -8.85 -9.66 20.31
N GLY A 156 -8.80 -10.99 20.43
CA GLY A 156 -9.14 -11.72 21.67
C GLY A 156 -10.64 -11.70 22.00
N LYS A 157 -11.50 -11.43 21.02
CA LYS A 157 -12.96 -11.26 21.19
C LYS A 157 -13.79 -12.40 20.60
N PHE A 158 -13.14 -13.42 20.02
CA PHE A 158 -13.84 -14.51 19.36
C PHE A 158 -14.48 -15.48 20.35
N ASP A 159 -15.80 -15.72 20.20
CA ASP A 159 -16.61 -16.53 21.11
C ASP A 159 -17.46 -17.62 20.41
N LYS A 160 -17.25 -17.85 19.10
CA LYS A 160 -18.11 -18.74 18.26
C LYS A 160 -17.36 -19.94 17.67
N PRO A 161 -16.81 -20.85 18.50
CA PRO A 161 -15.99 -21.96 18.02
C PRO A 161 -16.69 -22.86 16.99
N GLN A 162 -18.03 -22.91 16.99
CA GLN A 162 -18.84 -23.68 16.04
C GLN A 162 -18.61 -23.26 14.58
N ILE A 163 -18.29 -21.99 14.32
CA ILE A 163 -17.98 -21.50 12.97
C ILE A 163 -16.70 -22.15 12.45
N LEU A 164 -15.70 -22.30 13.31
CA LEU A 164 -14.46 -22.98 12.93
C LEU A 164 -14.67 -24.48 12.77
N GLU A 165 -15.55 -25.07 13.57
CA GLU A 165 -15.91 -26.49 13.46
C GLU A 165 -16.62 -26.80 12.14
N GLU A 166 -17.65 -26.02 11.78
CA GLU A 166 -18.36 -26.11 10.50
C GLU A 166 -17.39 -25.97 9.32
N ALA A 167 -16.51 -24.97 9.38
CA ALA A 167 -15.51 -24.72 8.36
C ALA A 167 -14.46 -25.84 8.26
N ALA A 168 -13.99 -26.36 9.39
CA ALA A 168 -13.01 -27.45 9.46
C ALA A 168 -13.55 -28.75 8.83
N ASN A 169 -14.87 -28.96 8.87
CA ASN A 169 -15.54 -30.12 8.30
C ASN A 169 -15.99 -29.90 6.83
N SER A 170 -15.63 -28.78 6.20
CA SER A 170 -16.01 -28.53 4.81
C SER A 170 -15.16 -29.32 3.80
N ASP A 171 -15.75 -29.69 2.65
CA ASP A 171 -15.05 -30.39 1.56
C ASP A 171 -13.97 -29.54 0.88
N ASN A 172 -13.98 -28.21 1.10
CA ASN A 172 -12.96 -27.33 0.57
C ASN A 172 -11.71 -27.38 1.45
N LEU A 173 -10.66 -28.05 0.97
CA LEU A 173 -9.42 -28.27 1.73
C LEU A 173 -8.74 -26.96 2.19
N ALA A 174 -8.86 -25.86 1.43
CA ALA A 174 -8.29 -24.58 1.83
C ALA A 174 -9.08 -23.97 3.00
N ARG A 175 -10.40 -24.01 2.94
CA ARG A 175 -11.31 -23.56 4.01
C ARG A 175 -11.13 -24.40 5.26
N SER A 176 -11.15 -25.73 5.12
CA SER A 176 -10.92 -26.68 6.21
C SER A 176 -9.55 -26.45 6.86
N GLY A 177 -8.47 -26.43 6.07
CA GLY A 177 -7.12 -26.21 6.58
C GLY A 177 -6.97 -24.88 7.32
N PHE A 178 -7.56 -23.80 6.81
CA PHE A 178 -7.50 -22.48 7.45
C PHE A 178 -8.27 -22.45 8.77
N ALA A 179 -9.44 -23.07 8.82
CA ALA A 179 -10.22 -23.21 10.06
C ALA A 179 -9.49 -24.06 11.10
N ILE A 180 -8.92 -25.20 10.71
CA ILE A 180 -8.11 -26.05 11.60
C ILE A 180 -6.90 -25.27 12.14
N LEU A 181 -6.25 -24.43 11.33
CA LEU A 181 -5.17 -23.58 11.80
C LEU A 181 -5.64 -22.57 12.85
N MET A 182 -6.82 -21.98 12.69
CA MET A 182 -7.42 -21.11 13.71
C MET A 182 -7.82 -21.88 14.97
N GLN A 183 -8.31 -23.12 14.84
CA GLN A 183 -8.58 -24.02 15.97
C GLN A 183 -7.29 -24.32 16.76
N ALA A 184 -6.19 -24.58 16.07
CA ALA A 184 -4.88 -24.80 16.68
C ALA A 184 -4.42 -23.57 17.49
N ARG A 185 -4.66 -22.36 16.96
CA ARG A 185 -4.38 -21.11 17.67
C ARG A 185 -5.19 -20.95 18.96
N LEU A 186 -6.44 -21.41 18.96
CA LEU A 186 -7.31 -21.42 20.15
C LEU A 186 -6.99 -22.57 21.11
N GLY A 187 -5.99 -23.39 20.82
CA GLY A 187 -5.59 -24.50 21.69
C GLY A 187 -6.51 -25.72 21.63
N GLN A 188 -7.28 -25.90 20.55
CA GLN A 188 -8.09 -27.12 20.38
C GLN A 188 -7.19 -28.36 20.23
N ALA A 189 -7.45 -29.39 21.04
CA ALA A 189 -6.54 -30.52 21.24
C ALA A 189 -6.31 -31.36 19.98
N ASP A 190 -7.30 -31.48 19.10
CA ASP A 190 -7.28 -32.32 17.90
C ASP A 190 -6.81 -31.57 16.64
N ALA A 191 -6.65 -30.24 16.70
CA ALA A 191 -6.33 -29.42 15.54
C ALA A 191 -5.00 -29.82 14.89
N MET A 192 -3.97 -30.14 15.68
CA MET A 192 -2.68 -30.59 15.14
C MET A 192 -2.77 -31.97 14.47
N ALA A 193 -3.61 -32.88 14.99
CA ALA A 193 -3.86 -34.16 14.34
C ALA A 193 -4.54 -33.97 12.98
N LYS A 194 -5.52 -33.05 12.90
CA LYS A 194 -6.18 -32.66 11.65
C LYS A 194 -5.22 -32.00 10.64
N LEU A 195 -4.31 -31.13 11.09
CA LEU A 195 -3.26 -30.56 10.21
C LEU A 195 -2.30 -31.63 9.69
N ASN A 196 -1.98 -32.64 10.49
CA ASN A 196 -1.17 -33.78 10.04
C ASN A 196 -1.93 -34.64 9.02
N ALA A 197 -3.24 -34.82 9.19
CA ALA A 197 -4.06 -35.51 8.19
C ALA A 197 -4.08 -34.74 6.86
N LEU A 198 -4.23 -33.41 6.89
CA LEU A 198 -4.10 -32.56 5.69
C LEU A 198 -2.72 -32.70 5.05
N HIS A 199 -1.67 -32.75 5.87
CA HIS A 199 -0.32 -32.97 5.37
C HIS A 199 -0.20 -34.32 4.64
N GLN A 200 -0.86 -35.38 5.09
CA GLN A 200 -0.82 -36.68 4.41
C GLN A 200 -1.85 -36.83 3.27
N SER A 201 -2.58 -35.77 2.92
CA SER A 201 -3.56 -35.82 1.83
C SER A 201 -2.91 -36.05 0.46
N ASP A 202 -3.65 -36.68 -0.46
CA ASP A 202 -3.32 -36.82 -1.88
C ASP A 202 -3.94 -35.72 -2.76
N ASP A 203 -4.58 -34.71 -2.15
CA ASP A 203 -5.23 -33.62 -2.88
C ASP A 203 -4.20 -32.83 -3.72
N PRO A 204 -4.45 -32.58 -5.02
CA PRO A 204 -3.53 -31.82 -5.87
C PRO A 204 -3.23 -30.40 -5.38
N MET A 205 -4.12 -29.79 -4.58
CA MET A 205 -3.96 -28.46 -3.99
C MET A 205 -3.23 -28.46 -2.64
N ARG A 206 -2.88 -29.64 -2.11
CA ARG A 206 -2.25 -29.79 -0.79
C ARG A 206 -1.07 -28.85 -0.57
N ASP A 207 -0.12 -28.82 -1.49
CA ASP A 207 1.10 -28.00 -1.33
C ASP A 207 0.79 -26.49 -1.39
N ARG A 208 -0.17 -26.08 -2.22
CA ARG A 208 -0.67 -24.70 -2.26
C ARG A 208 -1.32 -24.31 -0.94
N ILE A 209 -2.05 -25.22 -0.33
CA ILE A 209 -2.72 -25.01 0.96
C ILE A 209 -1.70 -24.99 2.09
N ARG A 210 -0.72 -25.90 2.11
CA ARG A 210 0.40 -25.88 3.05
C ARG A 210 1.14 -24.53 3.00
N GLU A 211 1.41 -24.01 1.80
CA GLU A 211 2.00 -22.67 1.63
C GLU A 211 1.13 -21.57 2.26
N MET A 212 -0.17 -21.56 1.96
CA MET A 212 -1.12 -20.60 2.54
C MET A 212 -1.14 -20.67 4.07
N LEU A 213 -1.17 -21.87 4.64
CA LEU A 213 -1.22 -22.08 6.09
C LEU A 213 0.06 -21.63 6.79
N LEU A 214 1.24 -21.92 6.22
CA LEU A 214 2.52 -21.45 6.76
C LEU A 214 2.61 -19.91 6.76
N ARG A 215 2.17 -19.26 5.67
CA ARG A 215 2.14 -17.79 5.59
C ARG A 215 1.17 -17.20 6.62
N THR A 216 0.00 -17.79 6.75
CA THR A 216 -1.03 -17.39 7.72
C THR A 216 -0.52 -17.53 9.15
N ALA A 217 0.09 -18.67 9.48
CA ALA A 217 0.62 -18.90 10.80
C ALA A 217 1.72 -17.91 11.19
N MET A 218 2.62 -17.57 10.26
CA MET A 218 3.63 -16.53 10.51
C MET A 218 2.99 -15.14 10.68
N ARG A 219 1.97 -14.79 9.88
CA ARG A 219 1.23 -13.52 10.00
C ARG A 219 0.57 -13.37 11.37
N TYR A 220 0.02 -14.46 11.91
CA TYR A 220 -0.72 -14.47 13.18
C TYR A 220 0.04 -15.06 14.38
N ASN A 221 1.35 -15.27 14.24
CA ASN A 221 2.24 -15.85 15.25
C ASN A 221 1.71 -17.14 15.93
N ILE A 222 1.28 -18.13 15.14
CA ILE A 222 0.74 -19.40 15.65
C ILE A 222 1.89 -20.37 15.91
N GLU A 223 2.56 -20.23 17.05
CA GLU A 223 3.82 -20.94 17.36
C GLU A 223 3.68 -22.47 17.38
N LEU A 224 2.50 -22.99 17.74
CA LEU A 224 2.22 -24.42 17.83
C LEU A 224 2.47 -25.18 16.52
N ILE A 225 2.45 -24.49 15.37
CA ILE A 225 2.68 -25.13 14.06
C ILE A 225 4.16 -25.32 13.73
N GLY A 226 5.09 -24.85 14.56
CA GLY A 226 6.53 -24.97 14.30
C GLY A 226 6.99 -26.39 13.96
N PRO A 227 6.61 -27.45 14.71
CA PRO A 227 6.96 -28.83 14.37
C PRO A 227 6.38 -29.28 13.02
N TRP A 228 5.16 -28.86 12.69
CA TRP A 228 4.52 -29.16 11.41
C TRP A 228 5.22 -28.46 10.23
N ALA A 229 5.64 -27.21 10.43
CA ALA A 229 6.47 -26.48 9.47
C ALA A 229 7.83 -27.17 9.24
N MET A 230 8.41 -27.73 10.30
CA MET A 230 9.66 -28.47 10.23
C MET A 230 9.52 -29.77 9.42
N GLN A 231 8.41 -30.49 9.57
CA GLN A 231 8.12 -31.69 8.76
C GLN A 231 8.14 -31.34 7.27
N ILE A 232 7.43 -30.27 6.87
CA ILE A 232 7.40 -29.77 5.48
C ILE A 232 8.81 -29.35 5.01
N ALA A 233 9.62 -28.73 5.86
CA ALA A 233 10.97 -28.27 5.52
C ALA A 233 11.95 -29.40 5.15
N THR A 234 11.71 -30.59 5.70
CA THR A 234 12.56 -31.78 5.54
C THR A 234 11.94 -32.88 4.68
N GLU A 235 10.69 -32.73 4.25
CA GLU A 235 9.96 -33.71 3.45
C GLU A 235 10.63 -33.89 2.07
N PRO A 236 11.03 -35.12 1.69
CA PRO A 236 11.52 -35.40 0.35
C PRO A 236 10.44 -35.16 -0.71
N GLY A 237 10.81 -34.58 -1.85
CA GLY A 237 9.90 -34.37 -2.98
C GLY A 237 9.06 -33.08 -2.92
N VAL A 238 9.06 -32.37 -1.79
CA VAL A 238 8.46 -31.04 -1.70
C VAL A 238 9.25 -30.01 -2.52
N SER A 239 8.54 -29.09 -3.17
CA SER A 239 9.18 -28.01 -3.94
C SER A 239 10.14 -27.18 -3.08
N GLN A 240 11.23 -26.71 -3.67
CA GLN A 240 12.23 -25.90 -2.96
C GLN A 240 11.61 -24.67 -2.27
N SER A 241 10.63 -24.02 -2.92
CA SER A 241 9.93 -22.86 -2.37
C SER A 241 9.18 -23.21 -1.09
N LEU A 242 8.38 -24.29 -1.11
CA LEU A 242 7.61 -24.72 0.06
C LEU A 242 8.52 -25.22 1.19
N GLY A 243 9.58 -25.96 0.87
CA GLY A 243 10.56 -26.41 1.87
C GLY A 243 11.28 -25.24 2.56
N LEU A 244 11.66 -24.19 1.80
CA LEU A 244 12.24 -22.98 2.38
C LEU A 244 11.23 -22.20 3.22
N LEU A 245 9.96 -22.16 2.84
CA LEU A 245 8.90 -21.53 3.63
C LEU A 245 8.66 -22.28 4.94
N GLY A 246 8.64 -23.61 4.92
CA GLY A 246 8.57 -24.45 6.12
C GLY A 246 9.75 -24.19 7.05
N LEU A 247 10.97 -24.15 6.51
CA LEU A 247 12.18 -23.85 7.27
C LEU A 247 12.12 -22.46 7.91
N LYS A 248 11.67 -21.45 7.15
CA LYS A 248 11.47 -20.08 7.64
C LYS A 248 10.51 -20.07 8.85
N ALA A 249 9.36 -20.72 8.73
CA ALA A 249 8.37 -20.78 9.81
C ALA A 249 8.92 -21.54 11.03
N ALA A 250 9.60 -22.67 10.83
CA ALA A 250 10.23 -23.42 11.93
C ALA A 250 11.30 -22.59 12.66
N MET A 251 12.11 -21.81 11.94
CA MET A 251 13.10 -20.90 12.54
C MET A 251 12.45 -19.77 13.34
N ARG A 252 11.41 -19.12 12.77
CA ARG A 252 10.63 -18.07 13.45
C ARG A 252 10.04 -18.56 14.77
N PHE A 253 9.50 -19.78 14.77
CA PHE A 253 8.91 -20.42 15.96
C PHE A 253 9.93 -21.19 16.80
N LYS A 254 11.23 -20.90 16.63
CA LYS A 254 12.33 -21.38 17.50
C LYS A 254 12.41 -22.91 17.64
N ILE A 255 12.10 -23.64 16.58
CA ILE A 255 12.27 -25.10 16.56
C ILE A 255 13.76 -25.44 16.58
N ALA A 256 14.17 -26.23 17.59
CA ALA A 256 15.57 -26.49 17.90
C ALA A 256 16.39 -27.00 16.71
N GLN A 257 15.82 -27.88 15.88
CA GLN A 257 16.52 -28.47 14.74
C GLN A 257 16.62 -27.54 13.52
N ALA A 258 15.81 -26.46 13.46
CA ALA A 258 15.68 -25.65 12.25
C ALA A 258 16.98 -24.94 11.86
N GLN A 259 17.75 -24.44 12.85
CA GLN A 259 19.04 -23.79 12.60
C GLN A 259 20.06 -24.75 11.98
N GLY A 260 20.13 -25.99 12.49
CA GLY A 260 21.01 -27.02 11.94
C GLY A 260 20.68 -27.39 10.50
N VAL A 261 19.38 -27.53 10.18
CA VAL A 261 18.93 -27.80 8.80
C VAL A 261 19.22 -26.63 7.87
N TRP A 262 19.04 -25.38 8.34
CA TRP A 262 19.45 -24.22 7.57
C TRP A 262 20.96 -24.21 7.29
N GLN A 263 21.79 -24.41 8.32
CA GLN A 263 23.24 -24.36 8.19
C GLN A 263 23.77 -25.47 7.26
N GLN A 264 23.19 -26.67 7.35
CA GLN A 264 23.49 -27.76 6.42
C GLN A 264 23.17 -27.36 4.97
N LYS A 265 21.96 -26.84 4.71
CA LYS A 265 21.55 -26.39 3.36
C LYS A 265 22.42 -25.25 2.84
N TYR A 266 22.82 -24.32 3.72
CA TYR A 266 23.67 -23.18 3.38
C TYR A 266 25.09 -23.62 3.01
N ASN A 267 25.68 -24.51 3.79
CA ASN A 267 27.03 -25.02 3.56
C ASN A 267 27.10 -26.02 2.39
N SER A 268 26.01 -26.74 2.10
CA SER A 268 25.98 -27.73 1.02
C SER A 268 25.80 -27.14 -0.37
N THR A 269 25.40 -25.86 -0.49
CA THR A 269 25.17 -25.23 -1.79
C THR A 269 26.31 -24.29 -2.17
N ASN A 270 26.78 -24.42 -3.41
CA ASN A 270 27.75 -23.50 -4.01
C ASN A 270 27.07 -22.46 -4.92
N GLU A 271 25.75 -22.55 -5.13
CA GLU A 271 25.03 -21.62 -5.98
C GLU A 271 24.76 -20.32 -5.22
N LEU A 272 25.34 -19.21 -5.70
CA LEU A 272 25.20 -17.89 -5.07
C LEU A 272 23.72 -17.47 -4.90
N ALA A 273 22.87 -17.77 -5.87
CA ALA A 273 21.45 -17.44 -5.78
C ALA A 273 20.75 -18.22 -4.66
N GLN A 274 21.09 -19.49 -4.46
CA GLN A 274 20.56 -20.30 -3.36
C GLN A 274 21.11 -19.82 -2.00
N LYS A 275 22.43 -19.56 -1.90
CA LYS A 275 23.02 -18.96 -0.70
C LYS A 275 22.35 -17.64 -0.34
N THR A 276 22.09 -16.77 -1.32
CA THR A 276 21.42 -15.47 -1.11
C THR A 276 19.99 -15.65 -0.60
N ARG A 277 19.22 -16.60 -1.15
CA ARG A 277 17.87 -16.90 -0.64
C ARG A 277 17.89 -17.40 0.80
N LEU A 278 18.84 -18.28 1.14
CA LEU A 278 19.01 -18.79 2.51
C LEU A 278 19.49 -17.71 3.49
N ALA A 279 20.39 -16.82 3.05
CA ALA A 279 20.85 -15.66 3.82
C ALA A 279 19.70 -14.68 4.13
N LEU A 280 18.88 -14.36 3.11
CA LEU A 280 17.71 -13.49 3.31
C LEU A 280 16.64 -14.14 4.19
N LEU A 281 16.52 -15.47 4.19
CA LEU A 281 15.62 -16.20 5.07
C LEU A 281 15.99 -15.94 6.54
N VAL A 282 17.27 -16.07 6.92
CA VAL A 282 17.69 -15.84 8.30
C VAL A 282 17.72 -14.37 8.68
N ALA A 283 18.09 -13.47 7.76
CA ALA A 283 18.03 -12.03 8.00
C ALA A 283 16.59 -11.54 8.33
N ARG A 284 15.57 -12.19 7.76
CA ARG A 284 14.16 -11.87 8.03
C ARG A 284 13.68 -12.26 9.43
N GLU A 285 14.30 -13.28 10.01
CA GLU A 285 13.95 -13.78 11.34
C GLU A 285 15.03 -13.41 12.38
N SER A 286 15.89 -12.42 12.10
CA SER A 286 17.01 -12.04 12.97
C SER A 286 16.59 -11.69 14.40
N THR A 287 15.39 -11.14 14.60
CA THR A 287 14.87 -10.78 15.93
C THR A 287 14.59 -11.99 16.83
N THR A 288 14.52 -13.21 16.27
CA THR A 288 14.24 -14.45 17.01
C THR A 288 15.40 -15.42 17.04
N LEU A 289 16.52 -15.11 16.37
CA LEU A 289 17.65 -16.01 16.17
C LEU A 289 18.86 -15.62 17.02
N ALA A 290 19.74 -16.59 17.27
CA ALA A 290 20.98 -16.33 18.00
C ALA A 290 21.98 -15.54 17.12
N PRO A 291 22.69 -14.52 17.66
CA PRO A 291 23.64 -13.73 16.88
C PRO A 291 24.76 -14.55 16.22
N SER A 292 25.21 -15.64 16.85
CA SER A 292 26.27 -16.51 16.35
C SER A 292 25.91 -17.26 15.06
N LEU A 293 24.62 -17.42 14.76
CA LEU A 293 24.18 -18.07 13.52
C LEU A 293 24.65 -17.33 12.27
N PHE A 294 24.82 -16.01 12.37
CA PHE A 294 25.19 -15.15 11.25
C PHE A 294 26.69 -15.17 10.94
N ASP A 295 27.53 -15.73 11.83
CA ASP A 295 28.99 -15.73 11.65
C ASP A 295 29.42 -16.49 10.38
N VAL A 296 28.69 -17.54 10.01
CA VAL A 296 28.93 -18.28 8.76
C VAL A 296 28.76 -17.42 7.50
N MET A 297 27.82 -16.46 7.54
CA MET A 297 27.58 -15.55 6.43
C MET A 297 28.61 -14.42 6.41
N ILE A 298 29.01 -13.93 7.59
CA ILE A 298 30.03 -12.88 7.74
C ILE A 298 31.37 -13.33 7.16
N ALA A 299 31.70 -14.61 7.33
CA ALA A 299 32.93 -15.23 6.84
C ALA A 299 32.98 -15.46 5.31
N GLU A 300 31.89 -15.22 4.57
CA GLU A 300 31.89 -15.32 3.12
C GLU A 300 32.65 -14.17 2.47
N ASP A 301 33.44 -14.47 1.43
CA ASP A 301 34.12 -13.46 0.61
C ASP A 301 33.14 -12.58 -0.18
N ASN A 302 31.90 -13.06 -0.39
CA ASN A 302 30.88 -12.31 -1.10
C ASN A 302 30.35 -11.14 -0.24
N PRO A 303 30.50 -9.87 -0.70
CA PRO A 303 30.13 -8.71 0.12
C PRO A 303 28.65 -8.65 0.50
N LEU A 304 27.75 -9.13 -0.37
CA LEU A 304 26.32 -9.16 -0.08
C LEU A 304 26.00 -10.13 1.05
N LEU A 305 26.55 -11.35 1.01
CA LEU A 305 26.34 -12.35 2.06
C LEU A 305 26.95 -11.88 3.39
N SER A 306 28.16 -11.32 3.35
CA SER A 306 28.82 -10.78 4.54
C SER A 306 28.03 -9.63 5.16
N ASN A 307 27.54 -8.67 4.35
CA ASN A 307 26.73 -7.56 4.87
C ASN A 307 25.34 -7.99 5.34
N LEU A 308 24.71 -8.98 4.69
CA LEU A 308 23.48 -9.60 5.22
C LEU A 308 23.74 -10.25 6.59
N GLY A 309 24.90 -10.91 6.75
CA GLY A 309 25.32 -11.52 8.01
C GLY A 309 25.51 -10.47 9.10
N LYS A 310 26.22 -9.37 8.80
CA LYS A 310 26.43 -8.26 9.74
C LYS A 310 25.13 -7.59 10.16
N ALA A 311 24.24 -7.29 9.20
CA ALA A 311 22.93 -6.72 9.49
C ALA A 311 22.06 -7.67 10.33
N GLY A 312 22.04 -8.95 9.98
CA GLY A 312 21.29 -9.95 10.74
C GLY A 312 21.82 -10.16 12.16
N LYS A 313 23.15 -10.17 12.33
CA LYS A 313 23.81 -10.25 13.64
C LYS A 313 23.52 -9.03 14.50
N ALA A 314 23.58 -7.82 13.93
CA ALA A 314 23.28 -6.56 14.61
C ALA A 314 21.85 -6.55 15.16
N ILE A 315 20.88 -7.00 14.36
CA ILE A 315 19.48 -7.13 14.78
C ILE A 315 19.33 -8.18 15.90
N ALA A 316 19.93 -9.36 15.72
CA ALA A 316 19.85 -10.44 16.71
C ALA A 316 20.51 -10.06 18.05
N ALA A 317 21.59 -9.27 18.02
CA ALA A 317 22.30 -8.78 19.20
C ALA A 317 21.69 -7.49 19.78
N ASN A 318 20.72 -6.89 19.09
CA ASN A 318 20.17 -5.57 19.39
C ASN A 318 21.25 -4.49 19.53
N GLN A 319 22.21 -4.47 18.61
CA GLN A 319 23.38 -3.59 18.65
C GLN A 319 23.74 -3.08 17.25
N ASP A 320 23.98 -1.76 17.12
CA ASP A 320 24.44 -1.11 15.88
C ASP A 320 23.56 -1.43 14.64
N ILE A 321 22.25 -1.55 14.85
CA ILE A 321 21.28 -2.03 13.85
C ILE A 321 21.28 -1.13 12.62
N SER A 322 20.93 0.15 12.79
CA SER A 322 20.83 1.11 11.69
C SER A 322 22.12 1.16 10.88
N GLN A 323 23.29 1.26 11.51
CA GLN A 323 24.57 1.30 10.78
C GLN A 323 24.78 0.07 9.89
N ASN A 324 24.51 -1.14 10.38
CA ASN A 324 24.74 -2.35 9.61
C ASN A 324 23.69 -2.54 8.48
N VAL A 325 22.45 -2.15 8.71
CA VAL A 325 21.40 -2.16 7.66
C VAL A 325 21.69 -1.10 6.59
N ILE A 326 22.12 0.09 6.99
CA ILE A 326 22.54 1.18 6.09
C ILE A 326 23.71 0.71 5.21
N ASN A 327 24.72 0.06 5.79
CA ASN A 327 25.85 -0.49 5.03
C ASN A 327 25.42 -1.53 3.98
N LEU A 328 24.38 -2.33 4.28
CA LEU A 328 23.84 -3.30 3.34
C LEU A 328 23.11 -2.63 2.16
N VAL A 329 22.25 -1.64 2.42
CA VAL A 329 21.47 -0.98 1.36
C VAL A 329 22.27 0.06 0.59
N GLY A 330 23.34 0.60 1.19
CA GLY A 330 24.27 1.57 0.61
C GLY A 330 25.41 0.95 -0.19
N MET A 331 25.40 -0.35 -0.45
CA MET A 331 26.39 -1.00 -1.33
C MET A 331 26.36 -0.36 -2.73
N GLU A 332 27.50 -0.32 -3.43
CA GLU A 332 27.59 0.23 -4.81
C GLU A 332 26.58 -0.41 -5.78
N ARG A 333 26.25 -1.69 -5.54
CA ARG A 333 25.21 -2.44 -6.25
C ARG A 333 24.22 -3.01 -5.24
N PRO A 334 23.21 -2.21 -4.82
CA PRO A 334 22.20 -2.69 -3.88
C PRO A 334 21.45 -3.88 -4.46
N HIS A 335 21.25 -4.91 -3.64
CA HIS A 335 20.50 -6.09 -4.05
C HIS A 335 18.99 -5.86 -3.81
N PRO A 336 18.12 -5.96 -4.82
CA PRO A 336 16.70 -5.59 -4.69
C PRO A 336 15.97 -6.29 -3.53
N MET A 337 16.23 -7.59 -3.31
CA MET A 337 15.60 -8.32 -2.21
C MET A 337 16.12 -7.90 -0.83
N ALA A 338 17.34 -7.39 -0.73
CA ALA A 338 17.91 -6.88 0.51
C ALA A 338 17.34 -5.49 0.83
N THR A 339 17.21 -4.62 -0.18
CA THR A 339 16.54 -3.32 -0.06
C THR A 339 15.07 -3.48 0.37
N ALA A 340 14.32 -4.36 -0.31
CA ALA A 340 12.94 -4.66 0.07
C ALA A 340 12.81 -5.24 1.49
N TRP A 341 13.78 -6.06 1.92
CA TRP A 341 13.84 -6.54 3.30
C TRP A 341 14.10 -5.41 4.30
N ALA A 342 15.06 -4.53 4.04
CA ALA A 342 15.40 -3.42 4.93
C ALA A 342 14.20 -2.46 5.11
N LEU A 343 13.48 -2.18 4.02
CA LEU A 343 12.23 -1.41 4.06
C LEU A 343 11.17 -2.10 4.95
N MET A 344 10.93 -3.40 4.73
CA MET A 344 9.99 -4.17 5.54
C MET A 344 10.40 -4.22 7.03
N TYR A 345 11.69 -4.34 7.31
CA TYR A 345 12.22 -4.32 8.68
C TYR A 345 11.99 -2.96 9.35
N ALA A 346 12.32 -1.87 8.66
CA ALA A 346 12.10 -0.51 9.15
C ALA A 346 10.62 -0.19 9.40
N GLN A 347 9.71 -0.75 8.60
CA GLN A 347 8.27 -0.57 8.74
C GLN A 347 7.67 -1.32 9.94
N ASN A 348 8.16 -2.53 10.24
CA ASN A 348 7.41 -3.46 11.08
C ASN A 348 8.13 -3.88 12.37
N GLN A 349 9.45 -3.71 12.46
CA GLN A 349 10.25 -4.30 13.56
C GLN A 349 11.29 -3.36 14.16
N ALA A 350 11.80 -2.40 13.40
CA ALA A 350 12.83 -1.49 13.89
C ALA A 350 12.31 -0.54 14.97
N SER A 351 13.20 -0.10 15.87
CA SER A 351 12.92 1.02 16.77
C SER A 351 12.62 2.30 15.96
N PRO A 352 11.88 3.28 16.49
CA PRO A 352 11.62 4.53 15.76
C PRO A 352 12.88 5.25 15.27
N ASP A 353 13.98 5.18 16.03
CA ASP A 353 15.24 5.80 15.64
C ASP A 353 15.92 5.03 14.52
N ASP A 354 16.07 3.71 14.64
CA ASP A 354 16.64 2.86 13.59
C ASP A 354 15.81 2.91 12.31
N ALA A 355 14.48 2.86 12.44
CA ALA A 355 13.55 2.94 11.32
C ALA A 355 13.77 4.23 10.52
N THR A 356 13.81 5.38 11.20
CA THR A 356 14.00 6.67 10.51
C THR A 356 15.37 6.78 9.83
N ALA A 357 16.43 6.27 10.46
CA ALA A 357 17.77 6.24 9.87
C ALA A 357 17.84 5.33 8.62
N ILE A 358 17.26 4.12 8.70
CA ILE A 358 17.22 3.17 7.58
C ILE A 358 16.38 3.73 6.43
N LEU A 359 15.19 4.26 6.71
CA LEU A 359 14.31 4.84 5.69
C LEU A 359 14.96 6.03 4.98
N LEU A 360 15.61 6.92 5.73
CA LEU A 360 16.37 8.03 5.14
C LEU A 360 17.50 7.53 4.24
N SER A 361 18.25 6.52 4.68
CA SER A 361 19.29 5.92 3.85
C SER A 361 18.74 5.28 2.58
N LEU A 362 17.54 4.69 2.62
CA LEU A 362 16.88 4.17 1.41
C LEU A 362 16.50 5.29 0.45
N VAL A 363 16.00 6.42 0.95
CA VAL A 363 15.73 7.62 0.13
C VAL A 363 17.03 8.11 -0.54
N LEU A 364 18.11 8.25 0.23
CA LEU A 364 19.40 8.75 -0.26
C LEU A 364 20.15 7.75 -1.15
N SER A 365 19.84 6.45 -1.08
CA SER A 365 20.48 5.42 -1.90
C SER A 365 20.29 5.65 -3.41
N TYR A 366 19.22 6.35 -3.79
CA TYR A 366 18.96 6.73 -5.17
C TYR A 366 20.06 7.65 -5.75
N GLU A 367 20.58 8.59 -4.97
CA GLU A 367 21.59 9.56 -5.46
C GLU A 367 22.90 8.87 -5.85
N ASN A 368 23.25 7.80 -5.14
CA ASN A 368 24.46 7.01 -5.37
C ASN A 368 24.25 5.85 -6.36
N ALA A 369 23.05 5.70 -6.93
CA ALA A 369 22.70 4.56 -7.76
C ALA A 369 23.28 4.63 -9.17
N SER A 370 23.77 3.48 -9.65
CA SER A 370 24.07 3.28 -11.08
C SER A 370 22.81 3.48 -11.94
N GLN A 371 22.99 3.90 -13.19
CA GLN A 371 21.87 4.16 -14.13
C GLN A 371 20.90 2.97 -14.26
N ARG A 372 21.41 1.73 -14.20
CA ARG A 372 20.60 0.51 -14.30
C ARG A 372 19.71 0.29 -13.07
N SER A 373 20.16 0.67 -11.88
CA SER A 373 19.44 0.43 -10.62
C SER A 373 18.48 1.57 -10.24
N ARG A 374 18.65 2.76 -10.83
CA ARG A 374 17.87 3.97 -10.51
C ARG A 374 16.34 3.77 -10.54
N PRO A 375 15.72 3.11 -11.53
CA PRO A 375 14.26 2.96 -11.54
C PRO A 375 13.74 2.16 -10.35
N SER A 376 14.43 1.08 -9.94
CA SER A 376 14.05 0.27 -8.78
C SER A 376 14.23 1.07 -7.49
N LEU A 377 15.38 1.72 -7.32
CA LEU A 377 15.70 2.47 -6.12
C LEU A 377 14.84 3.73 -5.98
N LEU A 378 14.33 4.28 -7.07
CA LEU A 378 13.35 5.37 -7.02
C LEU A 378 12.04 4.90 -6.39
N ASN A 379 11.54 3.70 -6.74
CA ASN A 379 10.34 3.14 -6.13
C ASN A 379 10.55 2.84 -4.63
N ASP A 380 11.74 2.33 -4.27
CA ASP A 380 12.12 2.09 -2.88
C ASP A 380 12.19 3.42 -2.10
N ALA A 381 12.78 4.47 -2.69
CA ALA A 381 12.86 5.81 -2.11
C ALA A 381 11.47 6.44 -1.92
N ILE A 382 10.57 6.32 -2.90
CA ILE A 382 9.18 6.78 -2.79
C ILE A 382 8.49 6.07 -1.61
N THR A 383 8.61 4.75 -1.52
CA THR A 383 7.96 3.96 -0.46
C THR A 383 8.57 4.27 0.91
N ALA A 384 9.87 4.51 0.99
CA ALA A 384 10.54 4.90 2.22
C ALA A 384 10.12 6.31 2.68
N ALA A 385 10.03 7.27 1.76
CA ALA A 385 9.52 8.62 2.05
C ALA A 385 8.05 8.60 2.49
N GLU A 386 7.21 7.79 1.84
CA GLU A 386 5.80 7.60 2.21
C GLU A 386 5.67 7.00 3.61
N THR A 387 6.52 6.01 3.94
CA THR A 387 6.58 5.41 5.27
C THR A 387 7.00 6.43 6.32
N LEU A 388 8.02 7.27 6.03
CA LEU A 388 8.42 8.36 6.93
C LEU A 388 7.27 9.32 7.20
N LEU A 389 6.58 9.77 6.15
CA LEU A 389 5.47 10.72 6.24
C LEU A 389 4.26 10.15 7.01
N ASN A 390 3.96 8.86 6.86
CA ASN A 390 2.80 8.25 7.52
C ASN A 390 3.08 7.81 8.96
N ASN A 391 4.30 7.34 9.27
CA ASN A 391 4.60 6.73 10.57
C ASN A 391 5.45 7.64 11.49
N TYR A 392 6.21 8.58 10.92
CA TYR A 392 7.14 9.43 11.66
C TYR A 392 7.04 10.90 11.18
N PRO A 393 5.85 11.49 11.16
CA PRO A 393 5.59 12.70 10.39
C PRO A 393 6.48 13.88 10.86
N ASP A 394 6.66 14.06 12.17
CA ASP A 394 7.52 15.12 12.74
C ASP A 394 8.97 15.02 12.26
N LYS A 395 9.50 13.79 12.22
CA LYS A 395 10.86 13.50 11.72
C LYS A 395 10.92 13.64 10.20
N ALA A 396 9.89 13.18 9.48
CA ALA A 396 9.85 13.23 8.02
C ALA A 396 10.03 14.65 7.49
N LYS A 397 9.38 15.64 8.12
CA LYS A 397 9.55 17.05 7.78
C LYS A 397 11.00 17.50 7.90
N ILE A 398 11.67 17.16 9.00
CA ILE A 398 13.08 17.52 9.26
C ILE A 398 14.02 16.84 8.27
N LEU A 399 13.76 15.56 7.97
CA LEU A 399 14.65 14.72 7.16
C LEU A 399 14.50 14.95 5.65
N LEU A 400 13.27 15.14 5.15
CA LEU A 400 12.98 15.23 3.71
C LEU A 400 13.11 16.65 3.17
N LYS A 401 12.81 17.68 3.97
CA LYS A 401 12.87 19.08 3.53
C LYS A 401 14.26 19.49 3.00
N PRO A 402 15.39 19.16 3.65
CA PRO A 402 16.72 19.50 3.13
C PRO A 402 17.02 18.85 1.79
N ILE A 403 16.54 17.62 1.56
CA ILE A 403 16.73 16.90 0.30
C ILE A 403 15.95 17.60 -0.83
N VAL A 404 14.70 17.95 -0.56
CA VAL A 404 13.83 18.60 -1.55
C VAL A 404 14.29 20.02 -1.91
N LEU A 405 14.83 20.77 -0.95
CA LEU A 405 15.31 22.13 -1.16
C LEU A 405 16.75 22.20 -1.72
N ASN A 406 17.48 21.08 -1.73
CA ASN A 406 18.82 21.05 -2.29
C ASN A 406 18.77 21.10 -3.83
N THR A 407 19.30 22.17 -4.41
CA THR A 407 19.32 22.35 -5.88
C THR A 407 20.21 21.35 -6.61
N GLN A 408 21.07 20.62 -5.90
CA GLN A 408 21.92 19.56 -6.47
C GLN A 408 21.27 18.18 -6.43
N THR A 409 20.17 18.01 -5.70
CA THR A 409 19.47 16.72 -5.65
C THR A 409 18.79 16.43 -6.99
N ASP A 410 18.89 15.19 -7.43
CA ASP A 410 18.31 14.73 -8.70
C ASP A 410 16.79 15.04 -8.73
N PRO A 411 16.29 15.76 -9.76
CA PRO A 411 14.88 16.12 -9.86
C PRO A 411 13.92 14.92 -9.79
N LEU A 412 14.33 13.73 -10.25
CA LEU A 412 13.51 12.52 -10.14
C LEU A 412 13.32 12.08 -8.69
N LEU A 413 14.34 12.22 -7.84
CA LEU A 413 14.21 11.94 -6.41
C LEU A 413 13.28 12.95 -5.74
N VAL A 414 13.42 14.24 -6.08
CA VAL A 414 12.52 15.30 -5.59
C VAL A 414 11.07 14.97 -5.96
N ARG A 415 10.81 14.64 -7.23
CA ARG A 415 9.48 14.19 -7.69
C ARG A 415 9.01 12.96 -6.93
N GLY A 416 9.87 11.99 -6.67
CA GLY A 416 9.55 10.81 -5.88
C GLY A 416 9.09 11.15 -4.45
N ILE A 417 9.79 12.07 -3.78
CA ILE A 417 9.42 12.54 -2.44
C ILE A 417 8.08 13.29 -2.49
N VAL A 418 7.86 14.16 -3.47
CA VAL A 418 6.57 14.87 -3.59
C VAL A 418 5.43 13.90 -3.95
N LEU A 419 5.70 12.83 -4.71
CA LEU A 419 4.71 11.77 -4.97
C LEU A 419 4.33 11.04 -3.68
N ALA A 420 5.30 10.76 -2.82
CA ALA A 420 5.04 10.18 -1.49
C ALA A 420 4.17 11.11 -0.64
N MET A 421 4.37 12.42 -0.70
CA MET A 421 3.51 13.41 -0.04
C MET A 421 2.08 13.43 -0.59
N ILE A 422 1.90 13.20 -1.90
CA ILE A 422 0.57 13.08 -2.52
C ILE A 422 -0.16 11.82 -2.05
N ARG A 423 0.56 10.71 -1.90
CA ARG A 423 0.01 9.44 -1.39
C ARG A 423 -0.29 9.49 0.10
N SER A 424 0.46 10.31 0.84
CA SER A 424 0.13 10.62 2.23
C SER A 424 -1.14 11.48 2.31
N ASN A 425 -2.04 11.10 3.21
CA ASN A 425 -3.22 11.88 3.60
C ASN A 425 -3.01 12.57 4.95
N ASP A 426 -1.76 12.66 5.41
CA ASP A 426 -1.42 13.30 6.67
C ASP A 426 -1.38 14.83 6.53
N LYS A 427 -1.83 15.55 7.56
CA LYS A 427 -1.80 17.02 7.59
C LYS A 427 -0.38 17.56 7.48
N GLN A 428 0.63 16.83 7.96
CA GLN A 428 2.03 17.24 7.84
C GLN A 428 2.55 17.21 6.41
N ALA A 429 1.99 16.37 5.54
CA ALA A 429 2.33 16.42 4.10
C ALA A 429 1.89 17.77 3.49
N LEU A 430 0.76 18.33 3.93
CA LEU A 430 0.31 19.67 3.54
C LEU A 430 1.22 20.76 4.12
N GLU A 431 1.57 20.66 5.40
CA GLU A 431 2.47 21.63 6.05
C GLU A 431 3.84 21.68 5.36
N LEU A 432 4.43 20.51 5.11
CA LEU A 432 5.67 20.41 4.35
C LEU A 432 5.50 20.99 2.94
N ALA A 433 4.39 20.70 2.24
CA ALA A 433 4.13 21.27 0.91
C ALA A 433 4.00 22.80 0.93
N GLY A 434 3.49 23.37 2.02
CA GLY A 434 3.41 24.82 2.22
C GLY A 434 4.78 25.49 2.37
N GLU A 435 5.80 24.77 2.84
CA GLU A 435 7.15 25.30 3.05
C GLU A 435 8.08 25.13 1.83
N LEU A 436 7.60 24.51 0.76
CA LEU A 436 8.39 24.11 -0.42
C LEU A 436 8.12 24.96 -1.67
N ASP A 437 7.74 26.23 -1.50
CA ASP A 437 7.35 27.11 -2.62
C ASP A 437 8.46 27.40 -3.66
N ASN A 438 9.73 27.16 -3.30
CA ASN A 438 10.90 27.52 -4.10
C ASN A 438 11.56 26.33 -4.83
N ILE A 439 10.87 25.20 -5.02
CA ILE A 439 11.43 24.08 -5.80
C ILE A 439 11.67 24.50 -7.25
N SER A 440 12.87 24.20 -7.77
CA SER A 440 13.27 24.52 -9.15
C SER A 440 12.53 23.67 -10.21
N ASP A 441 12.31 22.39 -9.92
CA ASP A 441 11.67 21.44 -10.82
C ASP A 441 10.18 21.79 -11.09
N PRO A 442 9.77 22.09 -12.35
CA PRO A 442 8.40 22.47 -12.69
C PRO A 442 7.37 21.39 -12.36
N THR A 443 7.68 20.11 -12.60
CA THR A 443 6.77 18.99 -12.33
C THR A 443 6.52 18.88 -10.82
N SER A 444 7.56 18.94 -10.00
CA SER A 444 7.45 18.94 -8.54
C SER A 444 6.60 20.12 -8.03
N ARG A 445 6.73 21.31 -8.62
CA ARG A 445 5.85 22.46 -8.29
C ARG A 445 4.38 22.19 -8.60
N GLN A 446 4.08 21.57 -9.75
CA GLN A 446 2.71 21.15 -10.08
C GLN A 446 2.17 20.09 -9.12
N MET A 447 3.02 19.14 -8.71
CA MET A 447 2.66 18.13 -7.72
C MET A 447 2.38 18.77 -6.34
N LEU A 448 3.19 19.72 -5.89
CA LEU A 448 2.93 20.49 -4.68
C LEU A 448 1.62 21.28 -4.77
N LEU A 449 1.33 21.89 -5.92
CA LEU A 449 0.07 22.57 -6.17
C LEU A 449 -1.12 21.62 -6.02
N LEU A 450 -1.03 20.39 -6.52
CA LEU A 450 -2.06 19.36 -6.32
C LEU A 450 -2.27 19.05 -4.82
N ILE A 451 -1.19 18.92 -4.04
CA ILE A 451 -1.29 18.71 -2.58
C ILE A 451 -2.07 19.86 -1.91
N LYS A 452 -1.77 21.11 -2.27
CA LYS A 452 -2.47 22.28 -1.73
C LYS A 452 -3.94 22.28 -2.14
N ALA A 453 -4.21 22.01 -3.41
CA ALA A 453 -5.56 21.99 -3.97
C ALA A 453 -6.44 20.91 -3.33
N LYS A 454 -5.94 19.68 -3.15
CA LYS A 454 -6.70 18.55 -2.59
C LYS A 454 -7.07 18.77 -1.12
N HIS A 455 -6.25 19.52 -0.37
CA HIS A 455 -6.53 19.87 1.03
C HIS A 455 -7.34 21.17 1.19
N GLY A 456 -7.87 21.72 0.10
CA GLY A 456 -8.77 22.88 0.16
C GLY A 456 -8.08 24.21 0.45
N LEU A 457 -6.74 24.31 0.31
CA LEU A 457 -6.08 25.62 0.39
C LEU A 457 -6.53 26.49 -0.79
N ALA A 458 -6.82 27.76 -0.50
CA ALA A 458 -7.22 28.73 -1.52
C ALA A 458 -6.06 28.96 -2.50
N LEU A 459 -6.34 28.81 -3.80
CA LEU A 459 -5.35 28.99 -4.85
C LEU A 459 -5.41 30.40 -5.43
N THR A 460 -4.24 30.96 -5.73
CA THR A 460 -4.13 32.18 -6.54
C THR A 460 -4.60 31.93 -7.98
N ARG A 461 -4.88 32.99 -8.75
CA ARG A 461 -5.29 32.85 -10.17
C ARG A 461 -4.28 32.06 -11.00
N ASN A 462 -2.99 32.30 -10.80
CA ASN A 462 -1.92 31.59 -11.53
C ASN A 462 -1.89 30.11 -11.14
N GLN A 463 -1.98 29.82 -9.83
CA GLN A 463 -2.07 28.44 -9.35
C GLN A 463 -3.32 27.71 -9.88
N LEU A 464 -4.46 28.41 -10.00
CA LEU A 464 -5.66 27.81 -10.58
C LEU A 464 -5.50 27.53 -12.08
N HIS A 465 -4.80 28.41 -12.82
CA HIS A 465 -4.45 28.18 -14.21
C HIS A 465 -3.49 26.99 -14.37
N ASP A 466 -2.46 26.91 -13.54
CA ASP A 466 -1.52 25.78 -13.53
C ASP A 466 -2.22 24.45 -13.22
N LEU A 467 -3.16 24.46 -12.26
CA LEU A 467 -3.98 23.29 -11.96
C LEU A 467 -4.85 22.91 -13.17
N ALA A 468 -5.44 23.89 -13.86
CA ALA A 468 -6.21 23.65 -15.07
C ALA A 468 -5.36 22.98 -16.18
N LEU A 469 -4.11 23.43 -16.36
CA LEU A 469 -3.17 22.80 -17.29
C LEU A 469 -2.87 21.35 -16.92
N MET A 470 -2.75 21.03 -15.63
CA MET A 470 -2.58 19.65 -15.17
C MET A 470 -3.78 18.77 -15.58
N VAL A 471 -5.00 19.23 -15.35
CA VAL A 471 -6.23 18.50 -15.75
C VAL A 471 -6.22 18.20 -17.26
N ARG A 472 -5.89 19.22 -18.07
CA ARG A 472 -5.83 19.11 -19.53
C ARG A 472 -4.64 18.26 -20.04
N GLY A 473 -3.70 17.90 -19.17
CA GLY A 473 -2.53 17.05 -19.50
C GLY A 473 -1.29 17.81 -19.96
N GLY A 474 -1.23 19.13 -19.76
CA GLY A 474 -0.12 19.99 -20.18
C GLY A 474 1.11 19.98 -19.27
N GLY A 475 1.15 19.13 -18.23
CA GLY A 475 2.24 19.11 -17.24
C GLY A 475 2.54 17.72 -16.69
N ILE A 476 1.56 17.11 -16.02
CA ILE A 476 1.65 15.74 -15.53
C ILE A 476 0.93 14.81 -16.50
N SER A 477 1.63 13.79 -17.00
CA SER A 477 1.07 12.78 -17.91
C SER A 477 0.37 11.63 -17.19
N ASP A 478 0.58 11.47 -15.89
CA ASP A 478 -0.03 10.43 -15.08
C ASP A 478 -1.53 10.70 -14.85
N ASP A 479 -2.39 9.83 -15.39
CA ASP A 479 -3.84 10.02 -15.30
C ASP A 479 -4.39 9.93 -13.87
N SER A 480 -3.71 9.20 -12.98
CA SER A 480 -4.07 9.09 -11.56
C SER A 480 -3.95 10.43 -10.85
N MET A 481 -2.89 11.18 -11.14
CA MET A 481 -2.72 12.55 -10.64
C MET A 481 -3.67 13.53 -11.35
N ARG A 482 -3.90 13.35 -12.65
CA ARG A 482 -4.81 14.20 -13.42
C ARG A 482 -6.26 14.09 -12.95
N VAL A 483 -6.74 12.89 -12.61
CA VAL A 483 -8.11 12.72 -12.09
C VAL A 483 -8.27 13.38 -10.71
N GLN A 484 -7.25 13.30 -9.84
CA GLN A 484 -7.23 14.05 -8.58
C GLN A 484 -7.20 15.56 -8.80
N ALA A 485 -6.38 16.03 -9.74
CA ALA A 485 -6.34 17.45 -10.13
C ALA A 485 -7.69 17.92 -10.69
N GLY A 486 -8.35 17.10 -11.50
CA GLY A 486 -9.68 17.36 -12.06
C GLY A 486 -10.71 17.54 -10.95
N TRP A 487 -10.71 16.62 -9.98
CA TRP A 487 -11.57 16.73 -8.81
C TRP A 487 -11.31 18.00 -8.01
N ALA A 488 -10.05 18.26 -7.65
CA ALA A 488 -9.67 19.45 -6.88
C ALA A 488 -10.02 20.74 -7.64
N TYR A 489 -9.80 20.79 -8.96
CA TYR A 489 -10.17 21.94 -9.80
C TYR A 489 -11.67 22.21 -9.78
N LEU A 490 -12.51 21.18 -9.90
CA LEU A 490 -13.97 21.32 -9.85
C LEU A 490 -14.43 21.89 -8.50
N LYS A 491 -13.81 21.48 -7.39
CA LYS A 491 -14.07 22.05 -6.06
C LYS A 491 -13.64 23.50 -5.96
N GLN A 492 -12.39 23.80 -6.32
CA GLN A 492 -11.80 25.16 -6.26
C GLN A 492 -12.54 26.16 -7.16
N THR A 493 -13.23 25.69 -8.20
CA THR A 493 -14.01 26.54 -9.12
C THR A 493 -15.53 26.49 -8.91
N HIS A 494 -16.01 25.80 -7.86
CA HIS A 494 -17.43 25.60 -7.58
C HIS A 494 -18.23 25.01 -8.76
N GLN A 495 -17.60 24.15 -9.56
CA GLN A 495 -18.22 23.45 -10.70
C GLN A 495 -18.57 21.99 -10.38
N LEU A 496 -18.36 21.57 -9.15
CA LEU A 496 -18.52 20.18 -8.75
C LEU A 496 -19.93 19.63 -8.99
N GLY A 497 -20.97 20.33 -8.53
CA GLY A 497 -22.37 19.91 -8.70
C GLY A 497 -22.75 19.69 -10.18
N PRO A 498 -22.61 20.70 -11.05
CA PRO A 498 -22.87 20.55 -12.48
C PRO A 498 -22.04 19.44 -13.15
N ALA A 499 -20.78 19.28 -12.75
CA ALA A 499 -19.92 18.22 -13.27
C ALA A 499 -20.39 16.83 -12.85
N LEU A 500 -20.74 16.63 -11.58
CA LEU A 500 -21.29 15.37 -11.08
C LEU A 500 -22.61 15.01 -11.78
N THR A 501 -23.50 15.98 -12.00
CA THR A 501 -24.74 15.74 -12.77
C THR A 501 -24.44 15.20 -14.17
N LYS A 502 -23.44 15.77 -14.86
CA LYS A 502 -23.00 15.29 -16.18
C LYS A 502 -22.30 13.93 -16.10
N VAL A 503 -21.52 13.66 -15.06
CA VAL A 503 -20.84 12.36 -14.89
C VAL A 503 -21.86 11.24 -14.70
N LEU A 504 -22.84 11.45 -13.81
CA LEU A 504 -23.83 10.45 -13.39
C LEU A 504 -24.99 10.27 -14.38
N ASN A 505 -25.30 11.30 -15.19
CA ASN A 505 -26.30 11.22 -16.27
C ASN A 505 -25.60 11.37 -17.63
N PRO A 506 -24.92 10.31 -18.12
CA PRO A 506 -23.97 10.41 -19.21
C PRO A 506 -24.54 10.82 -20.58
#